data_AF-A0A6V7V9I8-F1
#
_entry.id   AF-A0A6V7V9I8-F1
#
_cell.length_a   1.000
_cell.length_b   1.000
_cell.length_c   1.000
_cell.angle_alpha   90.00
_cell.angle_beta   90.00
_cell.angle_gamma   90.00
#
_symmetry.space_group_name_H-M   'P 1'
#
loop_
_entity.id
_entity.type
_entity.pdbx_description
1 polymer ?
#
loop_
_entity_poly.entity_id
_entity_poly.type
_entity_poly.pdbx_seq_one_letter_code
_entity_poly.pdbx_strand_id
1 'polypeptide(L)'
;MKNALETNTPQETRIIAYNLIIKISMCAAKALQHFHKYGIHLDIKSSNFVTFLKHTKNEEKIKEKENDLIEEIEDDQLECKIIDFNTSVLLPAEDAVAIKWYANGTRLYKAPEIRQNNLNENYNKQFYMTRAVDNWAFGLMIYGLWQNANRLYAEILGKEDDYDLLDVHLEKIRFEKYETQLDQIIKHVFN
;
A
#
# COMPACT_ATOMS: atom_id res chain seq x y z
N MET A 1 7.63 23.46 -5.07
CA MET A 1 6.98 22.75 -6.21
C MET A 1 7.56 23.02 -7.60
N LYS A 2 7.92 24.25 -8.01
CA LYS A 2 8.55 24.45 -9.33
C LYS A 2 10.02 23.98 -9.42
N ASN A 3 10.84 24.24 -8.41
CA ASN A 3 12.30 24.12 -8.60
C ASN A 3 12.89 22.70 -8.61
N ALA A 4 12.33 21.71 -7.89
CA ALA A 4 12.92 20.36 -7.81
C ALA A 4 12.46 19.38 -8.91
N LEU A 5 11.29 19.64 -9.52
CA LEU A 5 10.79 18.92 -10.69
C LEU A 5 11.31 19.51 -12.01
N GLU A 6 11.81 20.74 -11.99
CA GLU A 6 12.38 21.42 -13.18
C GLU A 6 13.82 20.98 -13.49
N THR A 7 14.55 20.41 -12.52
CA THR A 7 15.95 19.99 -12.70
C THR A 7 16.12 18.51 -13.07
N ASN A 8 15.15 17.66 -12.69
CA ASN A 8 15.19 16.23 -12.99
C ASN A 8 14.56 15.94 -14.35
N THR A 9 15.20 15.07 -15.11
CA THR A 9 14.59 14.52 -16.32
C THR A 9 13.34 13.70 -15.96
N PRO A 10 12.34 13.63 -16.86
CA PRO A 10 11.25 12.65 -16.83
C PRO A 10 11.62 11.25 -16.35
N GLN A 11 12.80 10.78 -16.75
CA GLN A 11 13.28 9.44 -16.46
C GLN A 11 13.79 9.31 -15.02
N GLU A 12 14.48 10.31 -14.50
CA GLU A 12 14.94 10.34 -13.09
C GLU A 12 13.75 10.39 -12.14
N THR A 13 12.75 11.23 -12.42
CA THR A 13 11.51 11.30 -11.61
C THR A 13 10.79 9.94 -11.56
N ARG A 14 10.76 9.21 -12.68
CA ARG A 14 10.17 7.87 -12.75
C ARG A 14 10.93 6.85 -11.90
N ILE A 15 12.27 6.90 -11.91
CA ILE A 15 13.11 5.99 -11.11
C ILE A 15 12.90 6.24 -9.62
N ILE A 16 12.91 7.51 -9.19
CA ILE A 16 12.76 7.88 -7.78
C ILE A 16 11.42 7.37 -7.22
N ALA A 17 10.32 7.62 -7.91
CA ALA A 17 9.02 7.22 -7.40
C ALA A 17 8.78 5.70 -7.57
N TYR A 18 9.39 5.03 -8.56
CA TYR A 18 9.42 3.56 -8.60
C TYR A 18 10.12 2.97 -7.37
N ASN A 19 11.27 3.52 -7.00
CA ASN A 19 12.00 3.12 -5.79
C ASN A 19 11.19 3.39 -4.52
N LEU A 20 10.48 4.52 -4.45
CA LEU A 20 9.60 4.83 -3.32
C LEU A 20 8.45 3.81 -3.18
N ILE A 21 7.80 3.43 -4.29
CA ILE A 21 6.72 2.41 -4.28
C ILE A 21 7.26 1.07 -3.80
N ILE A 22 8.44 0.67 -4.27
CA ILE A 22 9.09 -0.57 -3.81
C ILE A 22 9.33 -0.50 -2.30
N LYS A 23 9.89 0.60 -1.80
CA LYS A 23 10.16 0.79 -0.37
C LYS A 23 8.90 0.74 0.47
N ILE A 24 7.83 1.43 0.05
CA ILE A 24 6.50 1.37 0.70
C ILE A 24 5.96 -0.06 0.68
N SER A 25 6.06 -0.76 -0.45
CA SER A 25 5.57 -2.13 -0.61
C SER A 25 6.30 -3.10 0.31
N MET A 26 7.64 -3.02 0.36
CA MET A 26 8.47 -3.84 1.25
C MET A 26 8.17 -3.55 2.72
N CYS A 27 8.00 -2.28 3.07
CA CYS A 27 7.67 -1.84 4.41
C CYS A 27 6.29 -2.36 4.87
N ALA A 28 5.27 -2.26 4.02
CA ALA A 28 3.94 -2.81 4.27
C ALA A 28 3.96 -4.35 4.37
N ALA A 29 4.74 -5.02 3.50
CA ALA A 29 4.93 -6.47 3.56
C ALA A 29 5.55 -6.93 4.89
N LYS A 30 6.58 -6.22 5.39
CA LYS A 30 7.19 -6.50 6.71
C LYS A 30 6.17 -6.35 7.84
N ALA A 31 5.35 -5.28 7.81
CA ALA A 31 4.31 -5.08 8.80
C ALA A 31 3.27 -6.22 8.79
N LEU A 32 2.85 -6.65 7.60
CA LEU A 32 1.91 -7.76 7.43
C LEU A 32 2.51 -9.09 7.90
N GLN A 33 3.76 -9.36 7.54
CA GLN A 33 4.50 -10.54 7.98
C GLN A 33 4.60 -10.61 9.52
N HIS A 34 4.85 -9.48 10.18
CA HIS A 34 4.87 -9.42 11.64
C HIS A 34 3.50 -9.73 12.24
N PHE A 35 2.42 -9.17 11.68
CA PHE A 35 1.07 -9.44 12.14
C PHE A 35 0.66 -10.91 11.92
N HIS A 36 1.05 -11.51 10.79
CA HIS A 36 0.76 -12.90 10.44
C HIS A 36 1.34 -13.93 11.41
N LYS A 37 2.29 -13.56 12.27
CA LYS A 37 2.69 -14.45 13.38
C LYS A 37 1.52 -14.76 14.33
N TYR A 38 0.59 -13.82 14.49
CA TYR A 38 -0.45 -13.91 15.52
C TYR A 38 -1.88 -13.93 14.97
N GLY A 39 -2.11 -13.46 13.75
CA GLY A 39 -3.46 -13.32 13.24
C GLY A 39 -3.59 -13.18 11.73
N ILE A 40 -4.84 -13.00 11.31
CA ILE A 40 -5.26 -12.71 9.92
C ILE A 40 -6.12 -11.45 9.98
N HIS A 41 -5.84 -10.46 9.13
CA HIS A 41 -6.38 -9.11 9.26
C HIS A 41 -7.78 -8.99 8.67
N LEU A 42 -8.04 -9.68 7.55
CA LEU A 42 -9.32 -9.77 6.83
C LEU A 42 -9.81 -8.48 6.15
N ASP A 43 -9.23 -7.33 6.47
CA ASP A 43 -9.50 -6.05 5.79
C ASP A 43 -8.20 -5.31 5.39
N ILE A 44 -7.30 -6.01 4.68
CA ILE A 44 -6.09 -5.41 4.11
C ILE A 44 -6.47 -4.49 2.96
N LYS A 45 -6.13 -3.20 3.11
CA LYS A 45 -6.32 -2.13 2.13
C LYS A 45 -5.42 -0.95 2.52
N SER A 46 -5.14 -0.05 1.57
CA SER A 46 -4.16 1.04 1.78
C SER A 46 -4.49 1.96 2.96
N SER A 47 -5.77 2.25 3.26
CA SER A 47 -6.15 3.08 4.42
C SER A 47 -5.82 2.44 5.76
N ASN A 48 -5.59 1.12 5.77
CA ASN A 48 -5.29 0.36 6.98
C ASN A 48 -3.77 0.19 7.17
N PHE A 49 -2.97 0.87 6.34
CA PHE A 49 -1.53 1.03 6.52
C PHE A 49 -1.22 2.49 6.77
N VAL A 50 -0.40 2.73 7.79
CA VAL A 50 0.16 4.05 8.06
C VAL A 50 1.66 3.97 7.84
N THR A 51 2.16 4.83 6.97
CA THR A 51 3.59 4.93 6.65
C THR A 51 4.13 6.24 7.20
N PHE A 52 5.30 6.19 7.85
CA PHE A 52 5.96 7.38 8.37
C PHE A 52 7.48 7.22 8.30
N LEU A 53 8.18 8.36 8.23
CA LEU A 53 9.63 8.41 8.30
C LEU A 53 10.07 8.35 9.76
N LYS A 54 11.02 7.46 10.07
CA LYS A 54 11.70 7.46 11.35
C LYS A 54 12.60 8.67 11.43
N HIS A 55 12.40 9.48 12.45
CA HIS A 55 13.40 10.46 12.84
C HIS A 55 14.62 9.73 13.39
N THR A 56 15.63 9.51 12.55
CA THR A 56 16.97 9.17 13.04
C THR A 56 17.53 10.37 13.78
N LYS A 57 18.10 10.15 14.98
CA LYS A 57 18.67 11.18 15.88
C LYS A 57 19.78 12.07 15.29
N ASN A 58 20.10 11.95 14.00
CA ASN A 58 21.06 12.78 13.28
C ASN A 58 20.38 13.97 12.58
N GLU A 59 19.49 14.68 13.28
CA GLU A 59 18.84 15.91 12.77
C GLU A 59 19.84 17.03 12.44
N GLU A 60 21.09 16.91 12.87
CA GLU A 60 22.16 17.89 12.59
C GLU A 60 22.78 17.76 11.20
N LYS A 61 22.66 16.60 10.50
CA LYS A 61 23.22 16.45 9.14
C LYS A 61 22.29 16.92 8.02
N ILE A 62 21.00 17.07 8.30
CA ILE A 62 19.97 17.40 7.29
C ILE A 62 19.95 18.90 6.97
N LYS A 63 20.55 19.75 7.82
CA LYS A 63 20.53 21.21 7.65
C LYS A 63 21.56 21.78 6.66
N GLU A 64 22.46 20.97 6.10
CA GLU A 64 23.54 21.47 5.20
C GLU A 64 23.35 21.16 3.71
N LYS A 65 22.31 20.41 3.31
CA LYS A 65 22.00 20.14 1.90
C LYS A 65 20.75 20.86 1.43
N GLU A 66 20.77 22.19 1.52
CA GLU A 66 19.61 23.02 1.18
C GLU A 66 19.40 23.23 -0.33
N ASN A 67 20.23 22.64 -1.22
CA ASN A 67 20.20 23.08 -2.63
C ASN A 67 20.23 22.04 -3.75
N ASP A 68 20.43 20.73 -3.56
CA ASP A 68 20.32 19.82 -4.70
C ASP A 68 20.06 18.36 -4.29
N LEU A 69 19.06 17.79 -4.97
CA LEU A 69 18.64 16.38 -5.01
C LEU A 69 17.76 15.89 -3.84
N ILE A 70 16.66 15.26 -4.24
CA ILE A 70 15.80 14.41 -3.40
C ILE A 70 16.71 13.38 -2.71
N GLU A 71 16.86 13.47 -1.39
CA GLU A 71 17.58 12.44 -0.65
C GLU A 71 16.83 11.12 -0.80
N GLU A 72 17.52 10.12 -1.34
CA GLU A 72 16.97 8.79 -1.48
C GLU A 72 16.65 8.24 -0.08
N ILE A 73 15.36 8.05 0.23
CA ILE A 73 14.93 7.48 1.52
C ILE A 73 15.60 6.12 1.72
N GLU A 74 16.40 5.95 2.76
CA GLU A 74 17.03 4.66 3.05
C GLU A 74 15.99 3.63 3.53
N ASP A 75 16.25 2.34 3.29
CA ASP A 75 15.29 1.25 3.57
C ASP A 75 14.87 1.14 5.06
N ASP A 76 15.71 1.63 5.98
CA ASP A 76 15.49 1.59 7.42
C ASP A 76 14.78 2.82 7.99
N GLN A 77 14.72 3.90 7.21
CA GLN A 77 14.06 5.17 7.53
C GLN A 77 12.54 5.10 7.36
N LEU A 78 12.01 4.13 6.60
CA LEU A 78 10.57 3.97 6.42
C LEU A 78 10.00 2.96 7.44
N GLU A 79 8.94 3.34 8.14
CA GLU A 79 8.18 2.43 9.01
C GLU A 79 6.71 2.38 8.60
N CYS A 80 6.16 1.16 8.62
CA CYS A 80 4.77 0.90 8.27
C CYS A 80 4.10 0.18 9.42
N LYS A 81 2.89 0.64 9.76
CA LYS A 81 2.04 0.03 10.77
C LYS A 81 0.70 -0.34 10.16
N ILE A 82 0.21 -1.52 10.52
CA ILE A 82 -1.16 -1.93 10.22
C ILE A 82 -2.06 -1.37 11.31
N ILE A 83 -3.22 -0.86 10.92
CA ILE A 83 -4.25 -0.33 11.80
C ILE A 83 -5.62 -0.94 11.46
N ASP A 84 -6.64 -0.64 12.27
CA ASP A 84 -8.02 -1.11 12.08
C ASP A 84 -8.20 -2.64 12.17
N PHE A 85 -7.92 -3.19 13.35
CA PHE A 85 -8.01 -4.62 13.65
C PHE A 85 -9.44 -5.13 13.91
N ASN A 86 -10.48 -4.35 13.63
CA ASN A 86 -11.87 -4.68 14.00
C ASN A 86 -12.39 -5.95 13.33
N THR A 87 -11.89 -6.26 12.14
CA THR A 87 -12.24 -7.48 11.38
C THR A 87 -11.24 -8.60 11.58
N SER A 88 -10.11 -8.33 12.24
CA SER A 88 -9.03 -9.28 12.39
C SER A 88 -9.40 -10.43 13.31
N VAL A 89 -8.73 -11.55 13.09
CA VAL A 89 -8.88 -12.75 13.91
C VAL A 89 -7.51 -13.24 14.37
N LEU A 90 -7.39 -13.54 15.66
CA LEU A 90 -6.19 -14.14 16.22
C LEU A 90 -6.19 -15.64 15.95
N LEU A 91 -5.02 -16.16 15.61
CA LEU A 91 -4.79 -17.58 15.48
C LEU A 91 -4.66 -18.20 16.88
N PRO A 92 -5.14 -19.46 17.08
CA PRO A 92 -5.09 -20.12 18.38
C PRO A 92 -3.65 -20.44 18.82
N ALA A 93 -2.71 -20.53 17.87
CA ALA A 93 -1.29 -20.73 18.08
C ALA A 93 -0.50 -20.12 16.91
N GLU A 94 0.78 -19.81 17.11
CA GLU A 94 1.65 -19.20 16.08
C GLU A 94 1.80 -20.10 14.82
N ASP A 95 1.83 -21.42 15.03
CA ASP A 95 1.94 -22.45 13.99
C ASP A 95 0.60 -22.82 13.33
N ALA A 96 -0.52 -22.28 13.82
CA ALA A 96 -1.82 -22.55 13.23
C ALA A 96 -1.85 -22.06 11.76
N VAL A 97 -2.24 -22.96 10.86
CA VAL A 97 -2.25 -22.68 9.40
C VAL A 97 -3.58 -22.06 8.97
N ALA A 98 -4.66 -22.40 9.67
CA ALA A 98 -6.01 -21.96 9.33
C ALA A 98 -6.90 -21.76 10.57
N ILE A 99 -7.96 -20.97 10.40
CA ILE A 99 -9.01 -20.78 11.40
C ILE A 99 -10.38 -20.74 10.70
N LYS A 100 -11.41 -21.25 11.38
CA LYS A 100 -12.80 -21.13 10.92
C LYS A 100 -13.41 -19.84 11.48
N TRP A 101 -13.71 -18.87 10.63
CA TRP A 101 -14.15 -17.53 11.06
C TRP A 101 -15.15 -16.89 10.09
N TYR A 102 -15.70 -15.72 10.42
CA TYR A 102 -16.55 -14.93 9.53
C TYR A 102 -15.72 -14.00 8.63
N ALA A 103 -15.97 -14.03 7.32
CA ALA A 103 -15.23 -13.23 6.36
C ALA A 103 -15.74 -11.77 6.33
N ASN A 104 -15.45 -11.01 7.38
CA ASN A 104 -15.78 -9.59 7.49
C ASN A 104 -14.65 -8.75 6.88
N GLY A 105 -14.98 -7.72 6.10
CA GLY A 105 -14.00 -6.89 5.40
C GLY A 105 -14.54 -6.31 4.10
N THR A 106 -13.76 -5.42 3.48
CA THR A 106 -14.13 -4.72 2.26
C THR A 106 -14.25 -5.71 1.10
N ARG A 107 -15.46 -5.84 0.52
CA ARG A 107 -15.79 -6.85 -0.51
C ARG A 107 -14.77 -6.92 -1.65
N LEU A 108 -14.28 -5.77 -2.07
CA LEU A 108 -13.36 -5.62 -3.19
C LEU A 108 -12.01 -6.32 -2.95
N TYR A 109 -11.52 -6.33 -1.71
CA TYR A 109 -10.24 -6.93 -1.33
C TYR A 109 -10.36 -8.40 -0.94
N LYS A 110 -11.59 -8.93 -0.82
CA LYS A 110 -11.78 -10.32 -0.42
C LYS A 110 -11.23 -11.28 -1.46
N ALA A 111 -10.45 -12.24 -0.97
CA ALA A 111 -9.97 -13.37 -1.75
C ALA A 111 -11.14 -14.23 -2.28
N PRO A 112 -11.00 -14.89 -3.44
CA PRO A 112 -12.08 -15.67 -4.06
C PRO A 112 -12.72 -16.70 -3.12
N GLU A 113 -11.92 -17.37 -2.29
CA GLU A 113 -12.35 -18.43 -1.37
C GLU A 113 -13.23 -17.94 -0.22
N ILE A 114 -13.15 -16.65 0.13
CA ILE A 114 -13.97 -16.02 1.17
C ILE A 114 -14.98 -15.01 0.58
N ARG A 115 -15.08 -14.94 -0.75
CA ARG A 115 -16.00 -14.05 -1.44
C ARG A 115 -17.39 -14.69 -1.45
N GLN A 116 -18.37 -14.00 -0.86
CA GLN A 116 -19.77 -14.39 -0.97
C GLN A 116 -20.27 -14.07 -2.38
N ASN A 117 -20.77 -15.08 -3.09
CA ASN A 117 -21.24 -14.90 -4.47
C ASN A 117 -22.64 -14.27 -4.51
N ASN A 118 -23.44 -14.47 -3.46
CA ASN A 118 -24.78 -13.89 -3.34
C ASN A 118 -24.87 -12.92 -2.15
N LEU A 119 -25.54 -11.78 -2.37
CA LEU A 119 -25.85 -10.80 -1.32
C LEU A 119 -26.72 -11.38 -0.18
N ASN A 120 -27.36 -12.54 -0.40
CA ASN A 120 -28.23 -13.23 0.56
C ASN A 120 -27.56 -14.47 1.18
N GLU A 121 -26.26 -14.72 0.98
CA GLU A 121 -25.57 -15.74 1.76
C GLU A 121 -25.61 -15.35 3.23
N ASN A 122 -26.24 -16.20 4.06
CA ASN A 122 -26.43 -16.00 5.49
C ASN A 122 -25.17 -15.38 6.13
N TYR A 123 -25.35 -14.25 6.82
CA TYR A 123 -24.33 -13.57 7.63
C TYR A 123 -23.61 -14.49 8.65
N ASN A 124 -24.12 -15.72 8.82
CA ASN A 124 -23.60 -16.75 9.71
C ASN A 124 -22.66 -17.77 9.01
N LYS A 125 -22.31 -17.60 7.74
CA LYS A 125 -21.38 -18.52 7.06
C LYS A 125 -19.94 -18.25 7.51
N GLN A 126 -19.32 -19.27 8.09
CA GLN A 126 -17.90 -19.27 8.41
C GLN A 126 -17.08 -19.94 7.30
N PHE A 127 -15.88 -19.42 7.08
CA PHE A 127 -14.92 -19.90 6.09
C PHE A 127 -13.66 -20.39 6.79
N TYR A 128 -12.99 -21.35 6.17
CA TYR A 128 -11.62 -21.69 6.54
C TYR A 128 -10.69 -20.64 5.95
N MET A 129 -10.11 -19.83 6.82
CA MET A 129 -9.23 -18.74 6.43
C MET A 129 -7.79 -19.09 6.79
N THR A 130 -6.91 -18.72 5.87
CA THR A 130 -5.46 -18.76 6.07
C THR A 130 -4.92 -17.35 5.84
N ARG A 131 -3.64 -17.13 6.15
CA ARG A 131 -2.94 -15.87 5.83
C ARG A 131 -2.94 -15.54 4.32
N ALA A 132 -3.25 -16.52 3.46
CA ALA A 132 -3.36 -16.30 2.02
C ALA A 132 -4.45 -15.30 1.64
N VAL A 133 -5.52 -15.17 2.46
CA VAL A 133 -6.59 -14.20 2.19
C VAL A 133 -6.08 -12.76 2.29
N ASP A 134 -5.20 -12.49 3.27
CA ASP A 134 -4.54 -11.21 3.41
C ASP A 134 -3.50 -10.99 2.31
N ASN A 135 -2.78 -12.04 1.89
CA ASN A 135 -1.82 -11.94 0.78
C ASN A 135 -2.50 -11.56 -0.54
N TRP A 136 -3.70 -12.11 -0.79
CA TRP A 136 -4.52 -11.71 -1.93
C TRP A 136 -4.89 -10.23 -1.87
N ALA A 137 -5.44 -9.79 -0.74
CA ALA A 137 -5.83 -8.41 -0.52
C ALA A 137 -4.63 -7.45 -0.60
N PHE A 138 -3.48 -7.87 -0.09
CA PHE A 138 -2.20 -7.17 -0.19
C PHE A 138 -1.76 -7.02 -1.64
N GLY A 139 -1.85 -8.08 -2.45
CA GLY A 139 -1.55 -8.02 -3.88
C GLY A 139 -2.42 -6.99 -4.62
N LEU A 140 -3.72 -6.95 -4.33
CA LEU A 140 -4.63 -5.92 -4.88
C LEU A 140 -4.25 -4.50 -4.43
N MET A 141 -3.88 -4.34 -3.16
CA MET A 141 -3.42 -3.05 -2.62
C MET A 141 -2.15 -2.55 -3.32
N ILE A 142 -1.14 -3.41 -3.49
CA ILE A 142 0.11 -3.05 -4.18
C ILE A 142 -0.15 -2.76 -5.67
N TYR A 143 -1.01 -3.55 -6.31
CA TYR A 143 -1.42 -3.28 -7.69
C TYR A 143 -2.05 -1.89 -7.84
N GLY A 144 -2.99 -1.53 -6.95
CA GLY A 144 -3.60 -0.21 -7.00
C GLY A 144 -2.64 0.94 -6.67
N LEU A 145 -1.67 0.73 -5.78
CA LEU A 145 -0.60 1.69 -5.54
C LEU A 145 0.24 1.94 -6.81
N TRP A 146 0.59 0.88 -7.52
CA TRP A 146 1.35 0.97 -8.76
C TRP A 146 0.58 1.69 -9.88
N GLN A 147 -0.72 1.41 -10.01
CA GLN A 147 -1.60 2.09 -10.96
C GLN A 147 -1.71 3.60 -10.67
N ASN A 148 -1.89 3.98 -9.40
CA ASN A 148 -1.96 5.39 -9.01
C ASN A 148 -0.66 6.13 -9.34
N ALA A 149 0.50 5.49 -9.12
CA ALA A 149 1.78 6.09 -9.48
C ALA A 149 1.97 6.23 -10.98
N ASN A 150 1.56 5.22 -11.76
CA ASN A 150 1.60 5.29 -13.22
C ASN A 150 0.77 6.45 -13.78
N ARG A 151 -0.45 6.64 -13.26
CA ARG A 151 -1.30 7.78 -13.63
C ARG A 151 -0.63 9.13 -13.30
N LEU A 152 -0.07 9.25 -12.09
CA LEU A 152 0.68 10.45 -11.71
C LEU A 152 1.85 10.73 -12.67
N TYR A 153 2.53 9.70 -13.17
CA TYR A 153 3.56 9.88 -14.20
C TYR A 153 2.99 10.34 -15.53
N ALA A 154 1.88 9.75 -16.00
CA ALA A 154 1.25 10.18 -17.24
C ALA A 154 0.89 11.68 -17.20
N GLU A 155 0.34 12.13 -16.07
CA GLU A 155 0.03 13.54 -15.81
C GLU A 155 1.28 14.43 -15.82
N ILE A 156 2.35 14.05 -15.12
CA ILE A 156 3.62 14.82 -15.07
C ILE A 156 4.28 14.90 -16.45
N LEU A 157 4.21 13.83 -17.24
CA LEU A 157 4.89 13.72 -18.53
C LEU A 157 4.09 14.30 -19.70
N GLY A 158 2.82 14.67 -19.49
CA GLY A 158 1.93 15.14 -20.55
C GLY A 158 1.74 14.11 -21.66
N LYS A 159 1.85 12.81 -21.34
CA LYS A 159 1.67 11.70 -22.28
C LYS A 159 0.36 10.97 -21.95
N GLU A 160 -0.38 10.56 -22.98
CA GLU A 160 -1.53 9.68 -22.79
C GLU A 160 -1.10 8.38 -22.09
N ASP A 161 -1.96 7.91 -21.19
CA ASP A 161 -1.74 6.72 -20.37
C ASP A 161 -1.84 5.48 -21.27
N ASP A 162 -0.70 4.95 -21.71
CA ASP A 162 -0.60 3.91 -22.75
C ASP A 162 -0.73 2.48 -22.19
N TYR A 163 -1.38 2.32 -21.03
CA TYR A 163 -1.58 1.02 -20.39
C TYR A 163 -3.03 0.53 -20.51
N ASP A 164 -3.30 -0.18 -21.62
CA ASP A 164 -4.41 -1.14 -21.72
C ASP A 164 -4.14 -2.35 -20.80
N LEU A 165 -4.38 -2.20 -19.50
CA LEU A 165 -4.16 -3.26 -18.51
C LEU A 165 -5.47 -3.74 -17.87
N LEU A 166 -5.92 -4.89 -18.36
CA LEU A 166 -6.92 -5.81 -17.79
C LEU A 166 -8.28 -5.16 -17.47
N ASP A 167 -9.13 -5.23 -18.48
CA ASP A 167 -10.57 -4.98 -18.53
C ASP A 167 -11.37 -5.97 -17.63
N VAL A 168 -11.10 -5.95 -16.32
CA VAL A 168 -11.79 -6.79 -15.33
C VAL A 168 -12.26 -5.94 -14.16
N HIS A 169 -13.20 -5.01 -14.38
CA HIS A 169 -13.99 -4.38 -13.30
C HIS A 169 -13.17 -3.74 -12.14
N LEU A 170 -11.89 -3.46 -12.34
CA LEU A 170 -11.00 -2.81 -11.37
C LEU A 170 -11.11 -1.28 -11.41
N GLU A 171 -11.86 -0.72 -12.36
CA GLU A 171 -12.18 0.72 -12.40
C GLU A 171 -12.83 1.22 -11.10
N LYS A 172 -13.44 0.32 -10.31
CA LYS A 172 -14.02 0.63 -9.00
C LYS A 172 -13.01 0.59 -7.84
N ILE A 173 -11.78 0.13 -8.07
CA ILE A 173 -10.61 0.32 -7.17
C ILE A 173 -9.91 1.65 -7.52
N ARG A 174 -10.63 2.63 -8.09
CA ARG A 174 -10.10 3.99 -8.19
C ARG A 174 -10.10 4.59 -6.79
N PHE A 175 -8.90 4.81 -6.30
CA PHE A 175 -8.62 5.33 -4.98
C PHE A 175 -8.72 6.87 -4.96
N GLU A 176 -9.92 7.42 -5.15
CA GLU A 176 -10.16 8.88 -5.20
C GLU A 176 -9.66 9.63 -3.94
N LYS A 177 -9.50 8.94 -2.81
CA LYS A 177 -9.09 9.54 -1.52
C LYS A 177 -7.59 9.42 -1.20
N TYR A 178 -6.79 8.78 -2.05
CA TYR A 178 -5.37 8.50 -1.77
C TYR A 178 -4.40 9.39 -2.54
N GLU A 179 -4.90 10.18 -3.49
CA GLU A 179 -4.15 11.32 -4.06
C GLU A 179 -3.58 12.19 -2.95
N THR A 180 -4.33 12.43 -1.87
CA THR A 180 -3.90 13.32 -0.78
C THR A 180 -2.75 12.79 0.08
N GLN A 181 -2.64 11.47 0.29
CA GLN A 181 -1.55 10.89 1.10
C GLN A 181 -0.28 10.68 0.27
N LEU A 182 -0.42 10.23 -0.97
CA LEU A 182 0.70 10.18 -1.90
C LEU A 182 1.24 11.59 -2.16
N ASP A 183 0.35 12.56 -2.36
CA ASP A 183 0.69 13.98 -2.47
C ASP A 183 1.40 14.52 -1.23
N GLN A 184 1.03 14.09 -0.03
CA GLN A 184 1.70 14.53 1.20
C GLN A 184 3.12 13.97 1.32
N ILE A 185 3.31 12.70 1.00
CA ILE A 185 4.64 12.07 1.00
C ILE A 185 5.50 12.68 -0.11
N ILE A 186 4.94 12.87 -1.31
CA ILE A 186 5.62 13.53 -2.43
C ILE A 186 5.91 15.00 -2.08
N LYS A 187 4.98 15.74 -1.48
CA LYS A 187 5.26 17.11 -1.01
C LYS A 187 6.33 17.15 0.09
N HIS A 188 6.52 16.10 0.87
CA HIS A 188 7.56 16.06 1.89
C HIS A 188 8.93 15.64 1.33
N VAL A 189 8.94 14.81 0.27
CA VAL A 189 10.15 14.33 -0.42
C VAL A 189 10.66 15.36 -1.45
N PHE A 190 9.77 16.18 -2.01
CA PHE A 190 10.06 17.14 -3.09
C PHE A 190 9.90 18.63 -2.70
N ASN A 191 9.74 18.97 -1.41
CA ASN A 191 9.89 20.34 -0.88
C ASN A 191 11.06 20.39 0.09
#